data_AF-A0A1G9MWX2-F1
#
_entry.id   AF-A0A1G9MWX2-F1
#
_cell.length_a   1.000
_cell.length_b   1.000
_cell.length_c   1.000
_cell.angle_alpha   90.00
_cell.angle_beta   90.00
_cell.angle_gamma   90.00
#
_symmetry.space_group_name_H-M   'P 1'
#
loop_
_entity.id
_entity.type
_entity.pdbx_description
1 polymer ?
#
loop_
_entity_poly.entity_id
_entity_poly.type
_entity_poly.pdbx_seq_one_letter_code
_entity_poly.pdbx_strand_id
1 'polypeptide(L)'
;MSGTAVMTSRERAAAQAYLRLLGAVRAALAEPPGADAPPPPVLLSAPMAEADEALAAAGLLGNEETLFGLVTGLHRTNPPGPAACRVPRPARVTPRGAGA
;
A
#
# COMPACT_ATOMS: atom_id res chain seq x y z
N MET A 1 22.49 -2.45 16.27
CA MET A 1 22.73 -1.17 15.58
C MET A 1 21.91 -1.15 14.30
N SER A 2 20.69 -0.60 14.35
CA SER A 2 19.82 -0.52 13.17
C SER A 2 20.10 0.79 12.43
N GLY A 3 21.17 0.81 11.64
CA GLY A 3 21.38 1.89 10.69
C GLY A 3 20.28 1.84 9.65
N THR A 4 19.46 2.88 9.57
CA THR A 4 18.51 3.07 8.47
C THR A 4 19.31 3.30 7.19
N ALA A 5 19.67 2.22 6.48
CA ALA A 5 20.18 2.34 5.13
C ALA A 5 19.11 3.08 4.32
N VAL A 6 19.46 4.27 3.82
CA VAL A 6 18.56 5.10 3.04
C VAL A 6 18.33 4.38 1.72
N MET A 7 17.14 3.84 1.51
CA MET A 7 16.75 3.24 0.22
C MET A 7 16.96 4.27 -0.89
N THR A 8 17.61 3.85 -1.97
CA THR A 8 17.73 4.64 -3.18
C THR A 8 16.36 4.90 -3.80
N SER A 9 16.26 5.91 -4.67
CA SER A 9 15.01 6.21 -5.37
C SER A 9 14.55 5.06 -6.25
N ARG A 10 15.49 4.31 -6.86
CA ARG A 10 15.18 3.15 -7.72
C ARG A 10 14.66 1.96 -6.91
N GLU A 11 15.28 1.66 -5.78
CA GLU A 11 14.80 0.61 -4.87
C GLU A 11 13.42 0.93 -4.29
N ARG A 12 13.17 2.20 -3.91
CA ARG A 12 11.85 2.64 -3.45
C ARG A 12 10.80 2.49 -4.55
N ALA A 13 11.12 2.88 -5.78
CA ALA A 13 10.22 2.72 -6.93
C ALA A 13 9.91 1.25 -7.21
N ALA A 14 10.92 0.37 -7.18
CA ALA A 14 10.75 -1.08 -7.36
C ALA A 14 9.85 -1.71 -6.28
N ALA A 15 10.12 -1.40 -5.00
CA ALA A 15 9.31 -1.89 -3.89
C ALA A 15 7.86 -1.38 -4.00
N GLN A 16 7.65 -0.13 -4.42
CA GLN A 16 6.32 0.44 -4.60
C GLN A 16 5.57 -0.18 -5.79
N ALA A 17 6.24 -0.42 -6.91
CA ALA A 17 5.66 -1.09 -8.07
C ALA A 17 5.22 -2.52 -7.74
N TYR A 18 6.04 -3.27 -6.99
CA TYR A 18 5.69 -4.61 -6.49
C TYR A 18 4.44 -4.58 -5.59
N LEU A 19 4.36 -3.63 -4.65
CA LEU A 19 3.18 -3.48 -3.79
C LEU A 19 1.92 -3.08 -4.57
N ARG A 20 2.07 -2.25 -5.59
CA ARG A 20 0.96 -1.88 -6.50
C ARG A 20 0.46 -3.11 -7.25
N LEU A 21 1.37 -3.91 -7.82
CA LEU A 21 1.03 -5.16 -8.49
C LEU A 21 0.29 -6.11 -7.55
N LEU A 22 0.79 -6.29 -6.31
CA LEU A 22 0.12 -7.14 -5.32
C LEU A 22 -1.29 -6.63 -4.97
N GLY A 23 -1.47 -5.30 -4.88
CA GLY A 23 -2.78 -4.68 -4.70
C GLY A 23 -3.73 -4.95 -5.87
N ALA A 24 -3.23 -4.83 -7.11
CA ALA A 24 -4.00 -5.10 -8.32
C ALA A 24 -4.42 -6.59 -8.41
N VAL A 25 -3.51 -7.51 -8.10
CA VAL A 25 -3.81 -8.95 -8.05
C VAL A 25 -4.88 -9.24 -6.99
N ARG A 26 -4.77 -8.66 -5.79
CA ARG A 26 -5.79 -8.81 -4.75
C ARG A 26 -7.15 -8.29 -5.21
N ALA A 27 -7.19 -7.12 -5.84
CA ALA A 27 -8.43 -6.54 -6.36
C ALA A 27 -9.04 -7.41 -7.47
N ALA A 28 -8.22 -7.91 -8.39
CA ALA A 28 -8.67 -8.78 -9.49
C ALA A 28 -9.22 -10.14 -9.01
N LEU A 29 -8.81 -10.59 -7.82
CA LEU A 29 -9.26 -11.85 -7.21
C LEU A 29 -10.41 -11.66 -6.20
N ALA A 30 -10.58 -10.45 -5.63
CA ALA A 30 -11.54 -10.20 -4.56
C ALA A 30 -12.99 -10.12 -5.07
N GLU A 31 -13.20 -9.58 -6.26
CA GLU A 31 -14.53 -9.46 -6.85
C GLU A 31 -14.74 -10.56 -7.89
N PRO A 32 -15.83 -11.34 -7.83
CA PRO A 32 -16.23 -12.14 -8.97
C PRO A 32 -16.43 -11.18 -10.15
N PRO A 33 -15.77 -11.42 -11.30
CA PRO A 33 -15.87 -10.49 -12.42
C PRO A 33 -17.35 -10.35 -12.80
N GLY A 34 -17.90 -9.14 -12.63
CA GLY A 34 -19.18 -8.79 -13.23
C GLY A 34 -19.08 -9.00 -14.74
N ALA A 35 -20.22 -9.22 -15.40
CA ALA A 35 -20.25 -9.51 -16.84
C ALA A 35 -19.50 -8.48 -17.71
N ASP A 36 -19.32 -7.25 -17.21
CA ASP A 36 -18.65 -6.13 -17.89
C ASP A 36 -17.23 -5.83 -17.37
N ALA A 37 -16.70 -6.59 -16.41
CA ALA A 37 -15.35 -6.37 -15.88
C ALA A 37 -14.28 -6.92 -16.85
N PRO A 38 -13.21 -6.17 -17.15
CA PRO A 38 -12.09 -6.70 -17.92
C PRO A 38 -11.48 -7.93 -17.21
N PRO A 39 -11.07 -8.96 -17.97
CA PRO A 39 -10.52 -10.17 -17.35
C PRO A 39 -9.17 -9.88 -16.68
N PRO A 40 -8.77 -10.65 -15.66
CA PRO A 40 -7.54 -10.41 -14.90
C PRO A 40 -6.26 -10.22 -15.73
N PRO A 41 -6.00 -10.97 -16.82
CA PRO A 41 -4.82 -10.73 -17.66
C PRO A 41 -4.76 -9.32 -18.26
N VAL A 42 -5.92 -8.74 -18.61
CA VAL A 42 -6.00 -7.37 -19.14
C VAL A 42 -5.71 -6.37 -18.03
N LEU A 43 -6.31 -6.55 -16.85
CA LEU A 43 -6.11 -5.68 -15.68
C LEU A 43 -4.67 -5.70 -15.16
N LEU A 44 -3.98 -6.84 -15.27
CA LEU A 44 -2.65 -7.04 -14.68
C LEU A 44 -1.50 -6.71 -15.63
N SER A 45 -1.75 -6.58 -16.93
CA SER A 45 -0.71 -6.30 -17.94
C SER A 45 0.16 -5.07 -17.60
N ALA A 46 -0.48 -3.93 -17.32
CA ALA A 46 0.21 -2.69 -16.98
C ALA A 46 0.99 -2.77 -15.65
N PRO A 47 0.40 -3.17 -14.51
CA PRO A 47 1.16 -3.24 -13.26
C PRO A 47 2.26 -4.32 -13.27
N MET A 48 2.14 -5.37 -14.09
CA MET A 48 3.23 -6.33 -14.30
C MET A 48 4.41 -5.69 -15.06
N ALA A 49 4.15 -5.01 -16.18
CA ALA A 49 5.19 -4.32 -16.94
C ALA A 49 5.91 -3.25 -16.12
N GLU A 50 5.16 -2.46 -15.34
CA GLU A 50 5.73 -1.46 -14.43
C GLU A 50 6.63 -2.08 -13.35
N ALA A 51 6.23 -3.23 -12.80
CA ALA A 51 7.04 -3.94 -11.81
C ALA A 51 8.32 -4.48 -12.43
N ASP A 52 8.24 -5.10 -13.61
CA ASP A 52 9.39 -5.64 -14.33
C ASP A 52 10.41 -4.54 -14.67
N GLU A 53 9.96 -3.41 -15.21
CA GLU A 53 10.81 -2.26 -15.52
C GLU A 53 11.49 -1.68 -14.27
N ALA A 54 10.73 -1.52 -13.18
CA ALA A 54 11.27 -0.96 -11.93
C ALA A 54 12.28 -1.91 -11.27
N LEU A 55 12.02 -3.22 -11.30
CA LEU A 55 12.95 -4.24 -10.81
C LEU A 55 14.23 -4.29 -11.64
N ALA A 56 14.11 -4.21 -12.97
CA ALA A 56 15.25 -4.12 -13.87
C ALA A 56 16.09 -2.87 -13.60
N ALA A 57 15.46 -1.70 -13.46
CA ALA A 57 16.13 -0.44 -13.19
C ALA A 57 16.87 -0.41 -11.83
N ALA A 58 16.35 -1.15 -10.85
CA ALA A 58 16.98 -1.31 -9.54
C ALA A 58 18.02 -2.45 -9.48
N GLY A 59 18.16 -3.26 -10.54
CA GLY A 59 19.06 -4.43 -10.54
C GLY A 59 18.57 -5.57 -9.63
N LEU A 60 17.26 -5.67 -9.41
CA LEU A 60 16.64 -6.61 -8.47
C LEU A 60 16.03 -7.85 -9.16
N LEU A 61 16.15 -7.98 -10.48
CA LEU A 61 15.70 -9.18 -11.19
C LEU A 61 16.46 -10.42 -10.69
N GLY A 62 15.73 -11.40 -10.15
CA GLY A 62 16.30 -12.61 -9.56
C GLY A 62 16.97 -12.42 -8.19
N ASN A 63 16.68 -11.31 -7.49
CA ASN A 63 17.16 -11.06 -6.13
C ASN A 63 15.98 -10.74 -5.19
N GLU A 64 15.19 -11.78 -4.91
CA GLU A 64 13.98 -11.71 -4.11
C GLU A 64 14.27 -11.36 -2.65
N GLU A 65 15.39 -11.83 -2.10
CA GLU A 65 15.80 -11.53 -0.72
C GLU A 65 15.94 -10.02 -0.51
N THR A 66 16.66 -9.35 -1.42
CA THR A 66 16.85 -7.90 -1.35
C THR A 66 15.53 -7.18 -1.54
N LEU A 67 14.71 -7.60 -2.51
CA LEU A 67 13.38 -7.04 -2.73
C LEU A 67 12.49 -7.15 -1.48
N PHE A 68 12.43 -8.31 -0.82
CA PHE A 68 11.60 -8.51 0.36
C PHE A 68 12.11 -7.71 1.57
N GLY A 69 13.42 -7.53 1.71
CA GLY A 69 14.00 -6.61 2.69
C GLY A 69 13.53 -5.16 2.47
N LEU A 70 13.57 -4.70 1.22
CA LEU A 70 13.11 -3.36 0.81
C LEU A 70 11.61 -3.16 1.06
N VAL A 71 10.77 -4.13 0.67
CA VAL A 71 9.31 -4.08 0.88
C VAL A 71 8.96 -4.04 2.36
N THR A 72 9.63 -4.86 3.19
CA THR A 72 9.43 -4.90 4.64
C THR A 72 9.84 -3.58 5.29
N GLY A 73 10.96 -3.00 4.85
CA GLY A 73 11.40 -1.67 5.27
C GLY A 73 10.38 -0.59 4.92
N LEU A 74 9.87 -0.60 3.70
CA LEU A 74 8.87 0.36 3.21
C LEU A 74 7.57 0.28 4.02
N HIS A 75 7.06 -0.92 4.29
CA HIS A 75 5.87 -1.14 5.13
C HIS A 75 6.05 -0.67 6.58
N ARG A 76 7.26 -0.77 7.13
CA ARG A 76 7.56 -0.27 8.48
C ARG A 76 7.52 1.26 8.56
N THR A 77 7.91 1.92 7.48
CA THR A 77 7.94 3.39 7.38
C THR A 77 6.62 4.00 6.92
N ASN A 78 5.72 3.20 6.35
CA ASN A 78 4.35 3.57 6.07
C ASN A 78 3.48 3.00 7.20
N PRO A 79 3.29 3.71 8.34
CA PRO A 79 2.31 3.26 9.32
C PRO A 79 0.97 3.10 8.57
N PRO A 80 0.19 2.03 8.84
CA PRO A 80 -1.19 2.00 8.36
C PRO A 80 -1.82 3.30 8.84
N GLY A 81 -2.14 4.20 7.90
CA GLY A 81 -2.75 5.48 8.24
C GLY A 81 -3.92 5.16 9.14
N PRO A 82 -4.07 5.84 10.31
CA PRO A 82 -5.18 5.52 11.16
C PRO A 82 -6.43 5.77 10.34
N ALA A 83 -7.20 4.71 10.10
CA ALA A 83 -8.64 4.83 10.02
C ALA A 83 -9.05 5.38 11.39
N ALA A 84 -8.88 6.69 11.56
CA ALA A 84 -9.45 7.43 12.64
C ALA A 84 -10.94 7.38 12.37
N CYS A 85 -11.59 6.32 12.87
CA CYS A 85 -12.93 6.45 13.42
C CYS A 85 -12.85 7.59 14.42
N ARG A 86 -13.04 8.82 13.93
CA ARG A 86 -13.16 10.02 14.72
C ARG A 86 -14.50 9.90 15.44
N VAL A 87 -14.50 9.18 16.56
CA VAL A 87 -15.67 9.10 17.43
C VAL A 87 -15.99 10.54 17.84
N PRO A 88 -17.18 11.08 17.55
CA PRO A 88 -17.56 12.40 17.99
C PRO A 88 -17.52 12.42 19.52
N ARG A 89 -16.78 13.37 20.08
CA ARG A 89 -16.79 13.66 21.52
C ARG A 89 -18.25 13.95 21.93
N PRO A 90 -18.84 13.26 22.92
CA PRO A 90 -20.19 13.61 23.34
C PRO A 90 -20.16 15.04 23.89
N ALA A 91 -21.09 15.87 23.40
CA ALA A 91 -21.28 17.23 23.88
C ALA A 91 -21.57 17.20 25.38
N ARG A 92 -20.82 17.96 26.18
CA ARG A 92 -21.17 18.20 27.58
C ARG A 92 -22.52 18.90 27.60
N VAL A 93 -23.57 18.18 28.02
CA VAL A 93 -24.84 18.80 28.41
C VAL A 93 -24.57 19.59 29.69
N THR A 94 -24.51 20.91 29.58
CA THR A 94 -24.62 21.80 30.75
C THR A 94 -26.09 21.88 31.13
N PRO A 95 -26.49 21.56 32.38
CA PRO A 95 -27.85 21.83 32.83
C PRO A 95 -28.06 23.36 32.87
N ARG A 96 -29.00 23.82 32.04
CA ARG A 96 -29.49 25.19 31.99
C ARG A 96 -30.28 25.46 33.28
N GLY A 97 -30.04 26.63 33.88
CA GLY A 97 -30.39 26.99 35.25
C GLY A 97 -31.82 26.68 35.69
N ALA A 98 -31.92 26.29 36.97
CA ALA A 98 -33.13 26.44 37.75
C ALA A 98 -32.90 27.64 38.69
N GLY A 99 -33.48 28.77 38.31
CA GLY A 99 -33.78 29.86 39.23
C GLY A 99 -35.28 29.82 39.53
N ALA A 100 -35.62 29.73 40.82
CA ALA A 100 -36.82 30.27 41.46
C ALA A 100 -36.61 30.13 42.98
#